data_AF-A0A7X7D1T1-F1
#
_entry.id   AF-A0A7X7D1T1-F1
#
_cell.length_a   1.000
_cell.length_b   1.000
_cell.length_c   1.000
_cell.angle_alpha   90.00
_cell.angle_beta   90.00
_cell.angle_gamma   90.00
#
_symmetry.space_group_name_H-M   'P 1'
#
loop_
_entity.id
_entity.type
_entity.pdbx_description
1 polymer ?
#
loop_
_entity_poly.entity_id
_entity_poly.type
_entity_poly.pdbx_seq_one_letter_code
_entity_poly.pdbx_strand_id
1 'polypeptide(L)'
;SLFRIQSDVMRNLASEGSCIFVGRCADYVMKDEKNCLNLFISADKPDRIRRIALSHKITEGKAKELIERTDKGRSAYYHYFSGKTWGAAESYHLCINSSLLGIDETVRLICNIAESRFGLKNNSSRASE
;
A
#
# COMPACT_ATOMS: atom_id res chain seq x y z
N SER A 1 1.89 -23.47 4.25
CA SER A 1 1.38 -22.43 5.16
C SER A 1 0.44 -21.51 4.40
N LEU A 2 -0.44 -20.77 5.08
CA LEU A 2 -1.31 -19.76 4.45
C LEU A 2 -0.51 -18.73 3.64
N PHE A 3 0.66 -18.32 4.14
CA PHE A 3 1.57 -17.40 3.45
C PHE A 3 2.02 -17.92 2.08
N ARG A 4 2.36 -19.22 1.98
CA ARG A 4 2.75 -19.82 0.70
C ARG A 4 1.61 -19.76 -0.32
N ILE A 5 0.40 -20.17 0.10
CA ILE A 5 -0.80 -20.12 -0.77
C ILE A 5 -1.07 -18.70 -1.25
N GLN A 6 -1.00 -17.71 -0.35
CA GLN A 6 -1.15 -16.29 -0.71
C GLN A 6 -0.07 -15.84 -1.70
N SER A 7 1.18 -16.24 -1.47
CA SER A 7 2.31 -15.88 -2.35
C SER A 7 2.14 -16.45 -3.75
N ASP A 8 1.68 -17.70 -3.86
CA ASP A 8 1.46 -18.36 -5.15
C ASP A 8 0.30 -17.71 -5.90
N VAL A 9 -0.80 -17.40 -5.20
CA VAL A 9 -1.94 -16.66 -5.78
C VAL A 9 -1.51 -15.28 -6.30
N MET A 10 -0.68 -14.55 -5.55
CA MET A 10 -0.19 -13.23 -5.98
C MET A 10 0.65 -13.31 -7.25
N ARG A 11 1.55 -14.29 -7.35
CA ARG A 11 2.36 -14.51 -8.55
C ARG A 11 1.51 -14.92 -9.76
N ASN A 12 0.54 -15.80 -9.55
CA ASN A 12 -0.38 -16.22 -10.61
C ASN A 12 -1.17 -15.03 -11.14
N LEU A 13 -1.80 -14.24 -10.26
CA LEU A 13 -2.54 -13.05 -10.66
C LEU A 13 -1.67 -12.01 -11.38
N ALA A 14 -0.42 -11.80 -10.92
CA ALA A 14 0.52 -10.91 -11.60
C ALA A 14 0.94 -11.41 -12.99
N SER A 15 0.97 -12.74 -13.20
CA SER A 15 1.24 -13.32 -14.52
C SER A 15 0.06 -13.21 -15.49
N GLU A 16 -1.16 -13.07 -14.99
CA GLU A 16 -2.38 -12.95 -15.79
C GLU A 16 -2.65 -11.51 -16.22
N GLY A 17 -2.20 -10.52 -15.45
CA GLY A 17 -2.37 -9.11 -15.82
C GLY A 17 -1.98 -8.11 -14.73
N SER A 18 -2.24 -6.84 -15.03
CA SER A 18 -1.98 -5.74 -14.08
C SER A 18 -2.89 -5.85 -12.87
N CYS A 19 -2.30 -5.76 -11.67
CA CYS A 19 -3.02 -5.92 -10.41
C CYS A 19 -2.42 -5.03 -9.31
N ILE A 20 -3.22 -4.78 -8.26
CA ILE A 20 -2.81 -4.06 -7.06
C ILE A 20 -2.96 -5.00 -5.86
N PHE A 21 -1.86 -5.19 -5.12
CA PHE A 21 -1.86 -5.96 -3.87
C PHE A 21 -1.70 -5.03 -2.67
N VAL A 22 -2.54 -5.22 -1.64
CA VAL A 22 -2.49 -4.43 -0.41
C VAL A 22 -2.02 -5.29 0.76
N GLY A 23 -0.81 -5.00 1.27
CA GLY A 23 -0.23 -5.69 2.42
C GLY A 23 0.28 -7.10 2.10
N ARG A 24 0.13 -8.04 3.04
CA ARG A 24 0.51 -9.47 2.90
C ARG A 24 1.96 -9.73 2.45
N CYS A 25 2.87 -8.82 2.79
CA CYS A 25 4.27 -8.85 2.36
C CYS A 25 4.44 -8.88 0.84
N ALA A 26 3.55 -8.22 0.08
CA ALA A 26 3.59 -8.17 -1.37
C ALA A 26 4.95 -7.73 -1.91
N ASP A 27 5.55 -6.72 -1.30
CA ASP A 27 6.87 -6.20 -1.66
C ASP A 27 7.96 -7.28 -1.56
N TYR A 28 7.87 -8.14 -0.55
CA TYR A 28 8.81 -9.23 -0.35
C TYR A 28 8.52 -10.41 -1.28
N VAL A 29 7.24 -10.74 -1.48
CA VAL A 29 6.81 -11.84 -2.37
C VAL A 29 7.16 -11.54 -3.83
N MET A 30 7.03 -10.28 -4.24
CA MET A 30 7.24 -9.77 -5.61
C MET A 30 8.62 -9.12 -5.78
N LYS A 31 9.58 -9.37 -4.88
CA LYS A 31 10.91 -8.73 -4.91
C LYS A 31 11.70 -8.95 -6.21
N ASP A 32 11.43 -10.04 -6.91
CA ASP A 32 12.08 -10.41 -8.16
C ASP A 32 11.27 -9.96 -9.41
N GLU A 33 10.07 -9.40 -9.21
CA GLU A 33 9.23 -8.89 -10.29
C GLU A 33 9.71 -7.50 -10.74
N LYS A 34 10.27 -7.45 -11.95
CA LYS A 34 10.82 -6.21 -12.51
C LYS A 34 9.73 -5.22 -12.89
N ASN A 35 8.51 -5.66 -13.17
CA ASN A 35 7.39 -4.79 -13.50
C ASN A 35 6.50 -4.51 -12.28
N CYS A 36 7.11 -4.13 -11.16
CA CYS A 36 6.42 -3.88 -9.89
C CYS A 36 6.76 -2.50 -9.30
N LEU A 37 5.79 -1.89 -8.64
CA LEU A 37 5.96 -0.67 -7.85
C LEU A 37 5.51 -0.92 -6.40
N ASN A 38 6.46 -1.02 -5.48
CA ASN A 38 6.20 -1.25 -4.07
C ASN A 38 6.08 0.08 -3.32
N LEU A 39 4.92 0.31 -2.71
CA LEU A 39 4.59 1.56 -2.02
C LEU A 39 4.25 1.30 -0.55
N PHE A 40 4.63 2.23 0.32
CA PHE A 40 4.17 2.28 1.70
C PHE A 40 3.44 3.60 1.97
N ILE A 41 2.18 3.52 2.37
CA ILE A 41 1.36 4.69 2.67
C ILE A 41 1.16 4.79 4.18
N SER A 42 1.64 5.88 4.76
CA SER A 42 1.39 6.29 6.14
C SER A 42 0.46 7.50 6.19
N ALA A 43 0.07 7.88 7.40
CA ALA A 43 -0.63 9.12 7.69
C ALA A 43 -0.40 9.49 9.16
N ASP A 44 -0.60 10.75 9.50
CA ASP A 44 -0.49 11.23 10.88
C ASP A 44 -1.56 10.55 11.74
N LYS A 45 -1.19 10.19 12.97
CA LYS A 45 -2.06 9.39 13.85
C LYS A 45 -3.45 10.02 14.09
N PRO A 46 -3.59 11.35 14.30
CA PRO A 46 -4.91 11.97 14.42
C PRO A 46 -5.80 11.79 13.19
N ASP A 47 -5.25 11.92 11.98
CA ASP A 47 -6.02 11.77 10.74
C ASP A 47 -6.46 10.33 10.53
N ARG A 48 -5.60 9.36 10.87
CA ARG A 48 -5.95 7.94 10.86
C ARG A 48 -7.10 7.63 11.83
N ILE A 49 -7.02 8.15 13.06
CA ILE A 49 -8.04 7.97 14.09
C ILE A 49 -9.38 8.52 13.59
N ARG A 50 -9.41 9.77 13.13
CA ARG A 50 -10.63 10.41 12.62
C ARG A 50 -11.23 9.62 11.45
N ARG A 51 -10.40 9.23 10.47
CA ARG A 51 -10.85 8.47 9.29
C ARG A 51 -11.44 7.12 9.68
N ILE A 52 -10.80 6.38 10.57
CA ILE A 52 -11.25 5.05 11.00
C ILE A 52 -12.49 5.16 11.90
N ALA A 53 -12.54 6.14 12.80
CA ALA A 53 -13.72 6.40 13.62
C ALA A 53 -14.95 6.65 12.74
N LEU A 54 -14.81 7.50 11.71
CA LEU A 54 -15.87 7.80 10.76
C LEU A 54 -16.27 6.57 9.93
N SER A 55 -15.33 5.89 9.29
CA SER A 55 -15.63 4.80 8.36
C SER A 55 -16.19 3.55 9.04
N HIS A 56 -15.74 3.25 10.26
CA HIS A 56 -16.21 2.11 11.04
C HIS A 56 -17.35 2.45 12.00
N LYS A 57 -17.76 3.72 12.09
CA LYS A 57 -18.79 4.21 13.02
C LYS A 57 -18.48 3.85 14.49
N ILE A 58 -17.25 4.12 14.92
CA ILE A 58 -16.76 3.86 16.27
C ILE A 58 -16.19 5.13 16.91
N THR A 59 -16.00 5.12 18.22
CA THR A 59 -15.36 6.24 18.93
C THR A 59 -13.88 6.36 18.55
N GLU A 60 -13.30 7.56 18.68
CA GLU A 60 -11.88 7.79 18.44
C GLU A 60 -10.97 6.92 19.32
N GLY A 61 -11.38 6.66 20.57
CA GLY A 61 -10.68 5.72 21.46
C GLY A 61 -10.61 4.31 20.89
N LYS A 62 -11.75 3.76 20.42
CA LYS A 62 -11.80 2.44 19.77
C LYS A 62 -11.03 2.42 18.45
N ALA A 63 -11.07 3.52 17.69
CA ALA A 63 -10.29 3.65 16.46
C ALA A 63 -8.78 3.62 16.72
N LYS A 64 -8.32 4.31 17.77
CA LYS A 64 -6.92 4.27 18.21
C LYS A 64 -6.48 2.86 18.61
N GLU A 65 -7.27 2.16 19.42
CA GLU A 65 -6.99 0.76 19.81
C GLU A 65 -6.93 -0.17 18.59
N LEU A 66 -7.88 -0.01 17.65
CA LEU A 66 -7.91 -0.77 16.41
C LEU A 66 -6.64 -0.54 15.57
N ILE A 67 -6.22 0.73 15.42
CA ILE A 67 -4.99 1.10 14.72
C ILE A 67 -3.78 0.40 15.36
N GLU A 68 -3.61 0.54 16.67
CA GLU A 68 -2.44 0.01 17.38
C GLU A 68 -2.37 -1.52 17.29
N ARG A 69 -3.51 -2.19 17.46
CA ARG A 69 -3.61 -3.65 17.31
C ARG A 69 -3.30 -4.10 15.89
N THR A 70 -3.87 -3.44 14.88
CA THR A 70 -3.67 -3.79 13.47
C THR A 70 -2.25 -3.51 13.00
N ASP A 71 -1.65 -2.38 13.38
CA ASP A 71 -0.27 -2.03 13.03
C ASP A 71 0.72 -3.00 13.70
N LYS A 72 0.51 -3.34 14.98
CA LYS A 72 1.32 -4.38 15.66
C LYS A 72 1.23 -5.72 14.93
N GLY A 73 0.03 -6.13 14.53
CA GLY A 73 -0.18 -7.36 13.77
C GLY A 73 0.51 -7.34 12.40
N ARG A 74 0.42 -6.23 11.67
CA ARG A 74 1.09 -6.04 10.37
C ARG A 74 2.61 -6.07 10.51
N SER A 75 3.14 -5.35 11.50
CA SER A 75 4.59 -5.32 11.77
C SER A 75 5.12 -6.70 12.14
N ALA A 76 4.45 -7.42 13.04
CA ALA A 76 4.87 -8.76 13.44
C ALA A 76 4.82 -9.76 12.29
N TYR A 77 3.72 -9.77 11.52
CA TYR A 77 3.57 -10.62 10.35
C TYR A 77 4.64 -10.32 9.29
N TYR A 78 4.87 -9.05 8.99
CA TYR A 78 5.85 -8.62 8.00
C TYR A 78 7.26 -9.02 8.42
N HIS A 79 7.64 -8.76 9.66
CA HIS A 79 8.94 -9.16 10.20
C HIS A 79 9.14 -10.67 10.16
N TYR A 80 8.13 -11.45 10.58
CA TYR A 80 8.21 -12.92 10.59
C TYR A 80 8.48 -13.51 9.20
N PHE A 81 7.85 -13.00 8.14
CA PHE A 81 7.98 -13.57 6.79
C PHE A 81 9.10 -12.96 5.94
N SER A 82 9.45 -11.70 6.17
CA SER A 82 10.45 -11.00 5.35
C SER A 82 11.79 -10.77 6.04
N GLY A 83 11.84 -10.86 7.38
CA GLY A 83 12.98 -10.43 8.20
C GLY A 83 13.16 -8.91 8.28
N LYS A 84 12.35 -8.12 7.56
CA LYS A 84 12.49 -6.66 7.44
C LYS A 84 11.63 -5.91 8.47
N THR A 85 11.88 -4.60 8.58
CA THR A 85 11.12 -3.68 9.42
C THR A 85 9.96 -3.08 8.63
N TRP A 86 8.73 -3.25 9.12
CA TRP A 86 7.53 -2.72 8.45
C TRP A 86 7.55 -1.19 8.41
N GLY A 87 7.38 -0.61 7.21
CA GLY A 87 7.46 0.83 6.98
C GLY A 87 8.89 1.40 6.83
N ALA A 88 9.94 0.57 6.88
CA ALA A 88 11.30 1.03 6.61
C ALA A 88 11.48 1.33 5.12
N ALA A 89 12.00 2.53 4.79
CA ALA A 89 12.11 3.01 3.41
C ALA A 89 12.93 2.10 2.50
N GLU A 90 13.93 1.39 3.02
CA GLU A 90 14.72 0.39 2.28
C GLU A 90 13.92 -0.78 1.71
N SER A 91 12.68 -0.98 2.18
CA SER A 91 11.81 -2.07 1.74
C SER A 91 10.88 -1.70 0.59
N TYR A 92 10.73 -0.41 0.30
CA TYR A 92 9.74 0.11 -0.66
C TYR A 92 10.42 1.03 -1.67
N HIS A 93 9.82 1.18 -2.85
CA HIS A 93 10.29 2.16 -3.83
C HIS A 93 9.89 3.59 -3.44
N LEU A 94 8.77 3.73 -2.71
CA LEU A 94 8.34 5.02 -2.17
C LEU A 94 7.51 4.86 -0.89
N CYS A 95 7.84 5.68 0.12
CA CYS A 95 7.05 5.86 1.34
C CYS A 95 6.38 7.23 1.32
N ILE A 96 5.05 7.29 1.47
CA ILE A 96 4.26 8.53 1.38
C ILE A 96 3.44 8.72 2.65
N ASN A 97 3.57 9.88 3.29
CA ASN A 97 2.62 10.32 4.30
C ASN A 97 1.46 11.05 3.62
N SER A 98 0.30 10.39 3.58
CA SER A 98 -0.92 10.95 2.94
C SER A 98 -1.56 12.12 3.68
N SER A 99 -1.17 12.40 4.94
CA SER A 99 -1.59 13.62 5.65
C SER A 99 -0.98 14.89 5.05
N LEU A 100 0.16 14.78 4.37
CA LEU A 100 0.83 15.94 3.77
C LEU A 100 0.03 16.54 2.61
N LEU A 101 -0.48 15.68 1.71
CA LEU A 101 -1.14 16.09 0.47
C LEU A 101 -2.67 15.87 0.50
N GLY A 102 -3.18 15.08 1.43
CA GLY A 102 -4.53 14.53 1.35
C GLY A 102 -4.61 13.36 0.36
N ILE A 103 -5.78 12.74 0.27
CA ILE A 103 -5.98 11.51 -0.52
C ILE A 103 -5.82 11.76 -2.02
N ASP A 104 -6.54 12.74 -2.56
CA ASP A 104 -6.61 12.95 -4.02
C ASP A 104 -5.24 13.31 -4.61
N GLU A 105 -4.51 14.20 -3.96
CA GLU A 105 -3.16 14.59 -4.41
C GLU A 105 -2.13 13.48 -4.17
N THR A 106 -2.29 12.66 -3.13
CA THR A 106 -1.49 11.42 -2.96
C THR A 106 -1.74 10.44 -4.11
N VAL A 107 -3.00 10.28 -4.55
CA VAL A 107 -3.35 9.45 -5.70
C VAL A 107 -2.73 9.99 -6.97
N ARG A 108 -2.83 11.30 -7.24
CA ARG A 108 -2.17 11.93 -8.41
C ARG A 108 -0.67 11.68 -8.42
N LEU A 109 0.00 11.84 -7.28
CA LEU A 109 1.44 11.55 -7.15
C LEU A 109 1.76 10.10 -7.51
N ILE A 110 1.00 9.14 -6.98
CA ILE A 110 1.20 7.71 -7.25
C ILE A 110 0.96 7.40 -8.74
N CYS A 111 -0.11 7.95 -9.34
CA CYS A 111 -0.41 7.79 -10.76
C CYS A 111 0.74 8.30 -11.64
N ASN A 112 1.25 9.51 -11.38
CA ASN A 112 2.37 10.09 -12.14
C ASN A 112 3.62 9.21 -12.10
N ILE A 113 3.94 8.63 -10.94
CA ILE A 113 5.06 7.70 -10.78
C ILE A 113 4.81 6.41 -11.56
N ALA A 114 3.62 5.83 -11.44
CA ALA A 114 3.25 4.60 -12.14
C ALA A 114 3.29 4.80 -13.67
N GLU A 115 2.77 5.92 -14.18
CA GLU A 115 2.82 6.29 -15.59
C GLU A 115 4.26 6.38 -16.09
N SER A 116 5.11 7.10 -15.35
CA SER A 116 6.53 7.25 -15.69
C SER A 116 7.27 5.91 -15.64
N ARG A 117 6.99 5.08 -14.63
CA ARG A 117 7.68 3.81 -14.38
C ARG A 117 7.29 2.72 -15.37
N PHE A 118 6.03 2.71 -15.80
CA PHE A 118 5.47 1.68 -16.67
C PHE A 118 5.27 2.15 -18.12
N GLY A 119 5.61 3.41 -18.43
CA GLY A 119 5.45 3.97 -19.78
C GLY A 119 3.99 4.07 -20.23
N LEU A 120 3.07 4.33 -19.30
CA LEU A 120 1.65 4.45 -19.60
C LEU A 120 1.39 5.81 -20.27
N LYS A 121 0.66 5.82 -21.38
CA LYS A 121 0.27 7.07 -22.04
C LYS A 121 -0.89 7.71 -21.28
N ASN A 122 -0.78 9.00 -20.98
CA ASN A 122 -1.89 9.79 -20.47
C ASN A 122 -2.98 9.92 -21.55
N ASN A 123 -4.09 9.22 -21.39
CA ASN A 123 -5.27 9.36 -22.26
C ASN A 123 -6.11 10.61 -21.96
N SER A 124 -5.59 11.54 -21.15
CA SER A 124 -6.28 12.77 -20.74
C SER A 124 -6.36 13.85 -21.83
N SER A 125 -5.88 13.59 -23.05
CA SER A 125 -6.00 14.51 -24.21
C SER A 125 -7.16 14.20 -25.17
N ARG A 126 -8.12 13.31 -24.83
CA ARG A 126 -9.27 12.98 -25.69
C ARG A 126 -10.63 13.53 -25.23
N ALA A 127 -10.67 14.41 -24.23
CA ALA A 127 -11.91 15.04 -23.77
C ALA A 127 -11.92 16.55 -24.07
N SER A 128 -11.65 16.91 -25.32
CA SER A 128 -11.90 18.25 -25.88
C SER A 128 -11.69 18.21 -27.40
N GLU A 129 -12.49 17.39 -28.08
CA GLU A 129 -12.85 17.54 -29.50
C GLU A 129 -14.36 17.30 -29.64
#